data_AF-A0A1G1Z9R9-F1
#
_entry.id   AF-A0A1G1Z9R9-F1
#
_cell.length_a   1.000
_cell.length_b   1.000
_cell.length_c   1.000
_cell.angle_alpha   90.00
_cell.angle_beta   90.00
_cell.angle_gamma   90.00
#
_symmetry.space_group_name_H-M   'P 1'
#
loop_
_entity.id
_entity.type
_entity.pdbx_description
1 polymer ?
#
loop_
_entity_poly.entity_id
_entity_poly.type
_entity_poly.pdbx_seq_one_letter_code
_entity_poly.pdbx_strand_id
1 'polypeptide(L)'
;MKTKVYLAGQANEYENNWKESFKKLREFDFHDWEFDSDQTSPDTFFPDDLNGIKNADYMVANPGLAPSEATWIEIGYFYSLNTKTPEDFCDKLIIIWREDRNPKWSIEFVRKTGFIVSFAEEAKKKLQELTATK
;
A
#
# COMPACT_ATOMS: atom_id res chain seq x y z
N MET A 1 -17.45 -8.69 -9.05
CA MET A 1 -16.27 -9.18 -8.30
C MET A 1 -15.81 -8.03 -7.42
N LYS A 2 -15.42 -8.26 -6.16
CA LYS A 2 -14.90 -7.17 -5.32
C LYS A 2 -13.51 -6.76 -5.82
N THR A 3 -13.21 -5.47 -5.75
CA THR A 3 -11.87 -4.96 -6.09
C THR A 3 -10.88 -5.38 -5.01
N LYS A 4 -9.79 -6.05 -5.40
CA LYS A 4 -8.77 -6.54 -4.49
C LYS A 4 -7.77 -5.46 -4.14
N VAL A 5 -7.48 -5.26 -2.87
CA VAL A 5 -6.61 -4.19 -2.40
C VAL A 5 -5.60 -4.75 -1.41
N TYR A 6 -4.30 -4.54 -1.68
CA TYR A 6 -3.24 -4.89 -0.76
C TYR A 6 -2.94 -3.72 0.18
N LEU A 7 -2.92 -3.96 1.49
CA LEU A 7 -2.58 -2.98 2.52
C LEU A 7 -1.13 -3.16 2.97
N ALA A 8 -0.23 -2.44 2.31
CA ALA A 8 1.21 -2.46 2.60
C ALA A 8 1.57 -1.54 3.77
N GLY A 9 2.61 -1.91 4.52
CA GLY A 9 3.19 -1.04 5.54
C GLY A 9 2.76 -1.31 6.98
N GLN A 10 2.93 -0.30 7.84
CA GLN A 10 2.95 -0.43 9.29
C GLN A 10 1.78 -1.23 9.87
N ALA A 11 2.08 -2.06 10.85
CA ALA A 11 1.07 -2.81 11.60
C ALA A 11 0.11 -1.87 12.35
N ASN A 12 -1.09 -2.35 12.64
CA ASN A 12 -2.13 -1.56 13.29
C ASN A 12 -1.69 -0.95 14.63
N GLU A 13 -0.84 -1.66 15.39
CA GLU A 13 -0.32 -1.22 16.69
C GLU A 13 0.51 0.08 16.61
N TYR A 14 1.12 0.37 15.46
CA TYR A 14 1.96 1.56 15.26
C TYR A 14 1.23 2.71 14.54
N GLU A 15 0.09 2.43 13.90
CA GLU A 15 -0.62 3.39 13.05
C GLU A 15 -2.14 3.37 13.33
N ASN A 16 -2.52 3.48 14.60
CA ASN A 16 -3.90 3.75 15.04
C ASN A 16 -4.99 2.86 14.41
N ASN A 17 -4.72 1.56 14.22
CA ASN A 17 -5.64 0.62 13.59
C ASN A 17 -6.09 1.03 12.17
N TRP A 18 -5.20 1.66 11.39
CA TRP A 18 -5.55 2.16 10.07
C TRP A 18 -6.08 1.05 9.14
N LYS A 19 -5.52 -0.17 9.18
CA LYS A 19 -5.97 -1.27 8.30
C LYS A 19 -7.39 -1.73 8.63
N GLU A 20 -7.73 -1.84 9.91
CA GLU A 20 -9.10 -2.15 10.36
C GLU A 20 -10.12 -1.15 9.85
N SER A 21 -9.70 0.11 9.74
CA SER A 21 -10.56 1.16 9.22
C SER A 21 -10.84 1.00 7.71
N PHE A 22 -9.94 0.38 6.94
CA PHE A 22 -10.15 0.02 5.53
C PHE A 22 -11.08 -1.19 5.39
N LYS A 23 -10.90 -2.23 6.21
CA LYS A 23 -11.73 -3.46 6.20
C LYS A 23 -13.23 -3.21 6.39
N LYS A 24 -13.64 -2.02 6.86
CA LYS A 24 -15.05 -1.58 6.95
C LYS A 24 -15.69 -1.29 5.58
N LEU A 25 -14.91 -1.07 4.54
CA LEU A 25 -15.38 -0.80 3.17
C LEU A 25 -15.73 -2.12 2.48
N ARG A 26 -17.03 -2.46 2.47
CA ARG A 26 -17.53 -3.80 2.08
C ARG A 26 -17.38 -4.10 0.58
N GLU A 27 -17.23 -3.07 -0.23
CA GLU A 27 -17.07 -3.12 -1.68
C GLU A 27 -15.67 -3.63 -2.13
N PHE A 28 -14.70 -3.64 -1.22
CA PHE A 28 -13.34 -4.12 -1.45
C PHE A 28 -13.07 -5.47 -0.79
N ASP A 29 -12.07 -6.17 -1.32
CA ASP A 29 -11.48 -7.36 -0.75
C ASP A 29 -10.04 -7.03 -0.35
N PHE A 30 -9.79 -6.86 0.95
CA PHE A 30 -8.48 -6.42 1.44
C PHE A 30 -7.62 -7.62 1.79
N HIS A 31 -6.36 -7.57 1.34
CA HIS A 31 -5.31 -8.44 1.83
C HIS A 31 -4.39 -7.63 2.74
N ASP A 32 -4.21 -8.10 3.96
CA ASP A 32 -3.46 -7.49 5.05
C ASP A 32 -2.44 -8.49 5.57
N TRP A 33 -1.16 -8.27 5.24
CA TRP A 33 -0.04 -9.16 5.59
C TRP A 33 0.02 -9.51 7.09
N GLU A 34 -0.46 -8.62 7.97
CA GLU A 34 -0.42 -8.80 9.42
C GLU A 34 -1.36 -9.93 9.90
N PHE A 35 -2.41 -10.22 9.13
CA PHE A 35 -3.43 -11.20 9.48
C PHE A 35 -3.55 -12.34 8.46
N ASP A 36 -3.23 -12.05 7.20
CA ASP A 36 -3.46 -12.97 6.08
C ASP A 36 -2.20 -13.77 5.68
N SER A 37 -1.02 -13.37 6.16
CA SER A 37 0.25 -14.05 5.87
C SER A 37 0.80 -14.81 7.08
N ASP A 38 1.52 -15.90 6.85
CA ASP A 38 2.17 -16.68 7.92
C ASP A 38 3.42 -15.96 8.45
N GLN A 39 3.25 -15.20 9.53
CA GLN A 39 4.29 -14.42 10.21
C GLN A 39 5.31 -15.25 11.03
N THR A 40 5.31 -16.59 10.94
CA THR A 40 6.23 -17.43 11.72
C THR A 40 7.69 -17.33 11.27
N SER A 41 7.96 -17.06 9.99
CA SER A 41 9.31 -16.94 9.43
C SER A 41 9.34 -16.05 8.17
N PRO A 42 10.45 -15.36 7.87
CA PRO A 42 10.64 -14.70 6.57
C PRO A 42 10.52 -15.64 5.37
N ASP A 43 10.78 -16.92 5.54
CA ASP A 43 10.62 -17.93 4.48
C ASP A 43 9.14 -18.18 4.14
N THR A 44 8.22 -17.81 5.03
CA THR A 44 6.77 -18.02 4.88
C THR A 44 6.04 -16.73 4.56
N PHE A 45 6.22 -15.64 5.33
CA PHE A 45 5.46 -14.42 5.08
C PHE A 45 5.86 -13.73 3.77
N PHE A 46 7.15 -13.75 3.40
CA PHE A 46 7.61 -12.94 2.27
C PHE A 46 7.08 -13.46 0.92
N PRO A 47 7.09 -14.77 0.62
CA PRO A 47 6.41 -15.31 -0.57
C PRO A 47 4.90 -15.07 -0.59
N ASP A 48 4.24 -15.17 0.57
CA ASP A 48 2.79 -14.95 0.71
C ASP A 48 2.42 -13.49 0.42
N ASP A 49 3.16 -12.55 0.99
CA ASP A 49 3.01 -11.11 0.75
C ASP A 49 3.18 -10.78 -0.74
N LEU A 50 4.23 -11.31 -1.40
CA LEU A 50 4.44 -11.11 -2.83
C LEU A 50 3.30 -11.72 -3.67
N ASN A 51 2.73 -12.85 -3.24
CA ASN A 51 1.57 -13.42 -3.90
C ASN A 51 0.31 -12.57 -3.67
N GLY A 52 0.10 -12.04 -2.48
CA GLY A 52 -0.96 -11.06 -2.18
C GLY A 52 -0.86 -9.84 -3.07
N ILE A 53 0.33 -9.24 -3.17
CA ILE A 53 0.62 -8.08 -4.03
C ILE A 53 0.34 -8.38 -5.50
N LYS A 54 0.80 -9.53 -6.00
CA LYS A 54 0.62 -9.92 -7.41
C LYS A 54 -0.86 -10.07 -7.79
N ASN A 55 -1.71 -10.44 -6.84
CA ASN A 55 -3.14 -10.67 -7.06
C ASN A 55 -4.02 -9.45 -6.73
N ALA A 56 -3.43 -8.34 -6.31
CA ALA A 56 -4.17 -7.13 -5.97
C ALA A 56 -4.42 -6.24 -7.20
N ASP A 57 -5.60 -5.61 -7.24
CA ASP A 57 -5.94 -4.61 -8.26
C ASP A 57 -5.36 -3.24 -7.90
N TYR A 58 -5.30 -2.91 -6.61
CA TYR A 58 -4.76 -1.68 -6.06
C TYR A 58 -3.86 -1.96 -4.85
N MET A 59 -2.93 -1.06 -4.57
CA MET A 59 -2.14 -1.04 -3.34
C MET A 59 -2.37 0.27 -2.59
N VAL A 60 -2.62 0.17 -1.29
CA VAL A 60 -2.53 1.28 -0.35
C VAL A 60 -1.36 1.00 0.58
N ALA A 61 -0.34 1.87 0.55
CA ALA A 61 0.86 1.70 1.34
C ALA A 61 0.97 2.78 2.43
N ASN A 62 1.20 2.36 3.67
CA ASN A 62 1.51 3.24 4.80
C ASN A 62 2.89 2.92 5.39
N PRO A 63 3.98 3.50 4.85
CA PRO A 63 5.30 3.33 5.43
C PRO A 63 5.47 4.02 6.80
N GLY A 64 4.48 4.76 7.32
CA GLY A 64 4.55 5.43 8.63
C GLY A 64 5.57 6.58 8.69
N LEU A 65 6.21 6.77 9.85
CA LEU A 65 7.16 7.87 10.10
C LEU A 65 8.65 7.50 9.95
N ALA A 66 8.98 6.23 10.15
CA ALA A 66 10.35 5.71 10.16
C ALA A 66 10.69 5.00 8.84
N PRO A 67 11.98 4.68 8.57
CA PRO A 67 12.33 3.76 7.50
C PRO A 67 11.49 2.47 7.55
N SER A 68 11.10 1.96 6.37
CA SER A 68 10.19 0.82 6.23
C SER A 68 10.58 0.03 4.99
N GLU A 69 11.77 -0.58 5.07
CA GLU A 69 12.46 -1.22 3.95
C GLU A 69 11.60 -2.30 3.30
N ALA A 70 10.96 -3.15 4.11
CA ALA A 70 10.02 -4.16 3.63
C ALA A 70 8.90 -3.52 2.78
N THR A 71 8.28 -2.45 3.28
CA THR A 71 7.22 -1.72 2.57
C THR A 71 7.70 -1.12 1.25
N TRP A 72 8.93 -0.62 1.19
CA TRP A 72 9.49 -0.11 -0.07
C TRP A 72 9.77 -1.23 -1.08
N ILE A 73 10.11 -2.44 -0.62
CA ILE A 73 10.22 -3.62 -1.49
C ILE A 73 8.83 -4.00 -2.04
N GLU A 74 7.80 -4.03 -1.19
CA GLU A 74 6.41 -4.29 -1.61
C GLU A 74 5.94 -3.27 -2.66
N ILE A 75 6.15 -1.98 -2.40
CA ILE A 75 5.81 -0.87 -3.31
C ILE A 75 6.56 -1.03 -4.63
N GLY A 76 7.88 -1.27 -4.58
CA GLY A 76 8.70 -1.44 -5.77
C GLY A 76 8.24 -2.62 -6.62
N TYR A 77 7.91 -3.74 -5.99
CA TYR A 77 7.38 -4.92 -6.68
C TYR A 77 6.03 -4.63 -7.33
N PHE A 78 5.06 -4.08 -6.60
CA PHE A 78 3.74 -3.74 -7.16
C PHE A 78 3.84 -2.73 -8.31
N TYR A 79 4.68 -1.70 -8.15
CA TYR A 79 4.95 -0.72 -9.18
C TYR A 79 5.50 -1.39 -10.45
N SER A 80 6.46 -2.31 -10.32
CA SER A 80 7.04 -3.04 -11.46
C SER A 80 6.05 -3.91 -12.22
N LEU A 81 5.00 -4.41 -11.55
CA LEU A 81 3.93 -5.20 -12.17
C LEU A 81 2.91 -4.35 -12.92
N ASN A 82 2.82 -3.06 -12.58
CA ASN A 82 1.78 -2.15 -13.07
C ASN A 82 2.33 -1.00 -13.91
N THR A 83 3.64 -0.97 -14.16
CA THR A 83 4.31 0.02 -15.01
C THR A 83 5.23 -0.66 -16.02
N LYS A 84 5.53 0.02 -17.12
CA LYS A 84 6.36 -0.47 -18.23
C LYS A 84 7.63 0.35 -18.41
N THR A 85 7.59 1.64 -18.13
CA THR A 85 8.72 2.55 -18.31
C THR A 85 9.08 3.29 -17.02
N PRO A 86 10.33 3.77 -16.86
CA PRO A 86 10.78 4.46 -15.64
C PRO A 86 10.04 5.77 -15.32
N GLU A 87 9.27 6.33 -16.26
CA GLU A 87 8.53 7.59 -16.08
C GLU A 87 7.04 7.36 -15.83
N ASP A 88 6.60 6.10 -15.80
CA ASP A 88 5.19 5.77 -15.65
C ASP A 88 4.68 6.15 -14.25
N PHE A 89 3.48 6.69 -14.20
CA PHE A 89 2.73 6.88 -12.97
C PHE A 89 1.82 5.67 -12.74
N CYS A 90 1.90 5.02 -11.58
CA CYS A 90 1.01 3.92 -11.25
C CYS A 90 -0.31 4.43 -10.69
N ASP A 91 -1.36 4.45 -11.53
CA ASP A 91 -2.72 4.87 -11.18
C ASP A 91 -3.45 3.90 -10.22
N LYS A 92 -2.79 2.80 -9.83
CA LYS A 92 -3.28 1.79 -8.88
C LYS A 92 -2.57 1.84 -7.52
N LEU A 93 -1.62 2.75 -7.34
CA LEU A 93 -0.81 2.87 -6.14
C LEU A 93 -1.15 4.14 -5.37
N ILE A 94 -1.50 4.00 -4.10
CA ILE A 94 -1.74 5.10 -3.16
C ILE A 94 -0.72 4.96 -2.02
N ILE A 95 0.06 6.00 -1.76
CA ILE A 95 1.06 6.03 -0.69
C ILE A 95 0.67 7.11 0.32
N ILE A 96 0.52 6.70 1.57
CA ILE A 96 0.35 7.60 2.71
C ILE A 96 1.74 8.10 3.11
N TRP A 97 2.02 9.37 2.84
CA TRP A 97 3.26 10.04 3.23
C TRP A 97 2.94 11.16 4.20
N ARG A 98 3.25 10.95 5.48
CA ARG A 98 3.09 12.00 6.49
C ARG A 98 4.17 13.07 6.34
N GLU A 99 3.81 14.33 6.52
CA GLU A 99 4.73 15.48 6.35
C GLU A 99 5.93 15.45 7.31
N ASP A 100 5.74 14.86 8.48
CA ASP A 100 6.72 14.66 9.54
C ASP A 100 7.60 13.41 9.35
N ARG A 101 7.37 12.60 8.29
CA ARG A 101 8.24 11.47 7.93
C ARG A 101 9.66 11.93 7.59
N ASN A 102 10.65 11.21 8.10
CA ASN A 102 12.06 11.41 7.78
C ASN A 102 12.74 10.10 7.35
N PRO A 103 13.75 10.16 6.46
CA PRO A 103 14.28 11.37 5.82
C PRO A 103 13.44 11.86 4.64
N LYS A 104 13.46 13.17 4.36
CA LYS A 104 12.66 13.79 3.28
C LYS A 104 13.27 13.68 1.87
N TRP A 105 14.55 13.31 1.74
CA TRP A 105 15.24 13.38 0.44
C TRP A 105 14.61 12.49 -0.65
N SER A 106 13.93 11.40 -0.27
CA SER A 106 13.33 10.47 -1.23
C SER A 106 11.93 10.85 -1.70
N ILE A 107 11.30 11.89 -1.13
CA ILE A 107 9.89 12.22 -1.46
C ILE A 107 9.71 12.62 -2.93
N GLU A 108 10.68 13.32 -3.52
CA GLU A 108 10.62 13.70 -4.94
C GLU A 108 10.63 12.49 -5.87
N PHE A 109 11.28 11.40 -5.47
CA PHE A 109 11.20 10.13 -6.19
C PHE A 109 9.84 9.48 -6.00
N VAL A 110 9.36 9.41 -4.75
CA VAL A 110 8.10 8.77 -4.38
C VAL A 110 6.90 9.44 -5.06
N ARG A 111 6.89 10.76 -5.19
CA ARG A 111 5.82 11.53 -5.89
C ARG A 111 5.60 11.15 -7.34
N LYS A 112 6.59 10.52 -7.99
CA LYS A 112 6.47 10.05 -9.38
C LYS A 112 5.85 8.66 -9.50
N THR A 113 5.77 7.91 -8.39
CA THR A 113 5.41 6.49 -8.42
C THR A 113 3.90 6.25 -8.39
N GLY A 114 3.14 7.09 -7.68
CA GLY A 114 1.70 6.91 -7.47
C GLY A 114 1.09 8.09 -6.71
N PHE A 115 -0.17 7.94 -6.30
CA PHE A 115 -0.88 9.00 -5.58
C PHE A 115 -0.33 9.17 -4.17
N ILE A 116 0.09 10.38 -3.82
CA ILE A 116 0.56 10.71 -2.47
C ILE A 116 -0.55 11.40 -1.69
N VAL A 117 -0.84 10.87 -0.50
CA VAL A 117 -1.83 11.41 0.44
C VAL A 117 -1.22 11.50 1.84
N SER A 118 -1.82 12.28 2.73
CA SER A 118 -1.21 12.59 4.03
C SER A 118 -1.62 11.61 5.14
N PHE A 119 -2.81 10.98 5.02
CA PHE A 119 -3.36 10.10 6.06
C PHE A 119 -4.33 9.05 5.50
N ALA A 120 -4.63 8.04 6.31
CA ALA A 120 -5.48 6.89 5.95
C ALA A 120 -6.86 7.28 5.40
N GLU A 121 -7.53 8.29 5.97
CA GLU A 121 -8.83 8.75 5.46
C GLU A 121 -8.76 9.37 4.07
N GLU A 122 -7.67 10.06 3.72
CA GLU A 122 -7.45 10.53 2.35
C GLU A 122 -7.19 9.37 1.40
N ALA A 123 -6.44 8.35 1.84
CA ALA A 123 -6.22 7.15 1.05
C ALA A 123 -7.53 6.40 0.74
N LYS A 124 -8.45 6.28 1.72
CA LYS A 124 -9.78 5.69 1.48
C LYS A 124 -10.58 6.45 0.44
N LYS A 125 -10.65 7.78 0.59
CA LYS A 125 -11.35 8.65 -0.37
C LYS A 125 -10.76 8.47 -1.77
N LYS A 126 -9.43 8.49 -1.89
CA LYS A 126 -8.74 8.29 -3.16
C LYS A 126 -9.05 6.92 -3.77
N LEU A 127 -9.02 5.84 -2.96
CA LEU A 127 -9.37 4.49 -3.41
C LEU A 127 -10.82 4.41 -3.93
N GLN A 128 -11.76 5.01 -3.22
CA GLN A 128 -13.17 5.08 -3.64
C GLN A 128 -13.34 5.90 -4.91
N GLU A 129 -12.65 7.03 -5.06
CA GLU A 129 -12.65 7.84 -6.28
C GLU A 129 -12.16 7.05 -7.50
N LEU A 130 -11.03 6.34 -7.37
CA LEU A 130 -10.43 5.55 -8.46
C LEU A 130 -11.28 4.35 -8.90
N THR A 131 -12.22 3.93 -8.07
CA THR A 131 -13.04 2.74 -8.29
C THR A 131 -14.48 3.09 -8.65
N ALA A 132 -14.95 4.29 -8.30
CA ALA A 132 -16.25 4.83 -8.71
C ALA A 132 -16.33 5.17 -10.22
N THR A 133 -15.20 5.26 -10.90
CA THR A 133 -15.13 5.58 -12.35
C THR A 133 -15.11 4.34 -13.26
N LYS A 134 -15.23 3.14 -12.68
CA LYS A 134 -15.33 1.86 -13.40
C LYS A 134 -16.79 1.40 -13.49
#